data_AF-A0A953WUR6-F1
#
_entry.id   AF-A0A953WUR6-F1
#
_cell.length_a   1.000
_cell.length_b   1.000
_cell.length_c   1.000
_cell.angle_alpha   90.00
_cell.angle_beta   90.00
_cell.angle_gamma   90.00
#
_symmetry.space_group_name_H-M   'P 1'
#
loop_
_entity.id
_entity.type
_entity.pdbx_description
1 polymer ?
#
loop_
_entity_poly.entity_id
_entity_poly.type
_entity_poly.pdbx_seq_one_letter_code
_entity_poly.pdbx_strand_id
1 'polypeptide(L)'
;MKTPAVVLLLAAILTLAATSCHKSIDAEAAALGRYAKHHQVGSSPDVWLELNNVSGEWEKVALVMGYYDDREGCEDIARTLEQEFGRKYRCAPVG
;
A
#
# COMPACT_ATOMS: atom_id res chain seq x y z
N MET A 1 49.82 17.25 -2.17
CA MET A 1 48.56 17.51 -2.89
C MET A 1 47.87 16.18 -3.20
N LYS A 2 46.89 15.74 -2.38
CA LYS A 2 46.15 14.47 -2.53
C LYS A 2 44.66 14.61 -2.13
N THR A 3 44.06 15.75 -2.48
CA THR A 3 42.67 16.11 -2.11
C THR A 3 41.59 15.95 -3.19
N PRO A 4 41.85 15.75 -4.51
CA PRO A 4 40.77 15.80 -5.50
C PRO A 4 39.84 14.58 -5.46
N ALA A 5 40.37 13.39 -5.14
CA ALA A 5 39.58 12.15 -5.15
C ALA A 5 38.53 12.09 -4.03
N VAL A 6 38.84 12.63 -2.85
CA VAL A 6 37.93 12.63 -1.68
C VAL A 6 36.75 13.58 -1.92
N VAL A 7 37.01 14.75 -2.52
CA VAL A 7 35.95 15.73 -2.85
C VAL A 7 35.00 15.18 -3.91
N LEU A 8 35.51 14.50 -4.93
CA LEU A 8 34.71 13.83 -5.95
C LEU A 8 33.83 12.72 -5.38
N LEU A 9 34.35 11.93 -4.43
CA LEU A 9 33.59 10.85 -3.78
C LEU A 9 32.45 11.39 -2.91
N LEU A 10 32.70 12.45 -2.13
CA LEU A 10 31.69 13.13 -1.33
C LEU A 10 30.60 13.77 -2.19
N ALA A 11 30.97 14.39 -3.31
CA ALA A 11 30.01 14.95 -4.25
C ALA A 11 29.12 13.87 -4.88
N ALA A 12 29.67 12.70 -5.23
CA ALA A 12 28.90 11.57 -5.75
C ALA A 12 27.92 11.00 -4.71
N ILE A 13 28.32 10.89 -3.44
CA ILE A 13 27.43 10.39 -2.38
C ILE A 13 26.26 11.35 -2.14
N LEU A 14 26.49 12.66 -2.18
CA LEU A 14 25.42 13.65 -2.04
C LEU A 14 24.44 13.63 -3.23
N THR A 15 24.92 13.40 -4.45
CA THR A 15 24.02 13.33 -5.62
C THR A 15 23.18 12.05 -5.63
N LEU A 16 23.70 10.91 -5.14
CA LEU A 16 22.92 9.69 -4.99
C LEU A 16 21.86 9.78 -3.87
N ALA A 17 22.13 10.52 -2.79
CA ALA A 17 21.13 10.74 -1.74
C ALA A 17 19.95 11.61 -2.22
N ALA A 18 20.20 12.51 -3.17
CA ALA A 18 19.18 13.42 -3.70
C ALA A 18 18.22 12.78 -4.71
N THR A 19 18.55 11.61 -5.29
CA THR A 19 17.69 10.92 -6.28
C THR A 19 16.73 9.90 -5.65
N SER A 20 16.82 9.63 -4.34
CA SER A 20 15.96 8.66 -3.63
C SER A 20 14.59 9.23 -3.24
N CYS A 21 13.98 10.05 -4.09
CA CYS A 21 12.61 10.54 -3.88
C CYS A 21 11.61 9.52 -4.45
N HIS A 22 11.60 8.31 -3.89
CA HIS A 22 10.53 7.35 -4.15
C HIS A 22 9.39 7.63 -3.16
N LYS A 23 8.15 7.68 -3.64
CA LYS A 23 6.99 7.75 -2.76
C LYS A 23 6.96 6.48 -1.91
N SER A 24 6.56 6.60 -0.65
CA SER A 24 6.32 5.41 0.15
C SER A 24 5.17 4.61 -0.46
N ILE A 25 5.19 3.29 -0.25
CA ILE A 25 4.09 2.41 -0.66
C ILE A 25 2.76 2.92 -0.07
N ASP A 26 2.77 3.40 1.17
CA ASP A 26 1.58 3.99 1.81
C ASP A 26 1.03 5.21 1.05
N ALA A 27 1.93 6.08 0.55
CA ALA A 27 1.54 7.25 -0.21
C ALA A 27 0.94 6.87 -1.57
N GLU A 28 1.43 5.79 -2.19
CA GLU A 28 0.89 5.24 -3.43
C GLU A 28 -0.45 4.53 -3.21
N ALA A 29 -0.57 3.68 -2.18
CA ALA A 29 -1.82 3.04 -1.79
C ALA A 29 -2.89 4.09 -1.45
N ALA A 30 -2.52 5.17 -0.75
CA ALA A 30 -3.42 6.29 -0.50
C ALA A 30 -3.83 7.01 -1.80
N ALA A 31 -2.92 7.16 -2.76
CA ALA A 31 -3.25 7.74 -4.07
C ALA A 31 -4.21 6.85 -4.86
N LEU A 32 -3.98 5.54 -4.85
CA LEU A 32 -4.87 4.56 -5.49
C LEU A 32 -6.26 4.57 -4.85
N GLY A 33 -6.34 4.60 -3.51
CA GLY A 33 -7.62 4.68 -2.80
C GLY A 33 -8.39 5.95 -3.15
N ARG A 34 -7.72 7.11 -3.21
CA ARG A 34 -8.36 8.35 -3.67
C ARG A 34 -8.86 8.24 -5.09
N TYR A 35 -8.08 7.62 -5.98
CA TYR A 35 -8.50 7.42 -7.37
C TYR A 35 -9.77 6.56 -7.44
N ALA A 36 -9.76 5.40 -6.78
CA ALA A 36 -10.87 4.45 -6.74
C ALA A 36 -12.15 5.08 -6.18
N LYS A 37 -12.05 5.81 -5.07
CA LYS A 37 -13.17 6.57 -4.48
C LYS A 37 -13.88 7.49 -5.49
N HIS A 38 -13.12 8.11 -6.39
CA HIS A 38 -13.66 9.03 -7.40
C HIS A 38 -14.02 8.35 -8.72
N HIS A 39 -13.61 7.10 -8.92
CA HIS A 39 -13.78 6.32 -10.15
C HIS A 39 -14.24 4.91 -9.81
N GLN A 40 -15.33 4.81 -9.03
CA GLN A 40 -15.88 3.54 -8.57
C GLN A 40 -16.11 2.59 -9.74
N VAL A 41 -15.69 1.33 -9.57
CA VAL A 41 -15.89 0.27 -10.56
C VAL A 41 -17.04 -0.62 -10.08
N GLY A 42 -18.16 -0.61 -10.79
CA GLY A 42 -19.36 -1.37 -10.41
C GLY A 42 -20.32 -0.59 -9.52
N SER A 43 -21.22 -1.29 -8.85
CA SER A 43 -22.33 -0.68 -8.06
C SER A 43 -22.11 -0.62 -6.56
N SER A 44 -21.14 -1.35 -6.02
CA SER A 44 -20.78 -1.34 -4.59
C SER A 44 -19.63 -0.38 -4.28
N PRO A 45 -19.51 0.10 -3.02
CA PRO A 45 -18.33 0.84 -2.61
C PRO A 45 -17.08 -0.04 -2.60
N ASP A 46 -16.02 0.39 -3.28
CA ASP A 46 -14.71 -0.27 -3.25
C ASP A 46 -14.22 -0.43 -1.79
N VAL A 47 -13.50 -1.52 -1.52
CA VAL A 47 -13.01 -1.82 -0.16
C VAL A 47 -11.53 -2.19 -0.13
N TRP A 48 -10.86 -1.73 0.91
CA TRP A 48 -9.54 -2.22 1.29
C TRP A 48 -9.67 -3.51 2.07
N LEU A 49 -8.93 -4.53 1.64
CA LEU A 49 -8.53 -5.63 2.51
C LEU A 49 -7.36 -5.14 3.37
N GLU A 50 -7.51 -5.22 4.68
CA GLU A 50 -6.51 -4.81 5.64
C GLU A 50 -6.10 -5.99 6.52
N LEU A 51 -4.81 -6.05 6.85
CA LEU A 51 -4.19 -7.07 7.67
C LEU A 51 -3.78 -6.46 9.01
N ASN A 52 -4.10 -7.13 10.12
CA ASN A 52 -3.54 -6.75 11.41
C ASN A 52 -2.08 -7.19 11.48
N ASN A 53 -1.17 -6.23 11.45
CA ASN A 53 0.26 -6.49 11.50
C ASN A 53 0.69 -6.81 12.95
N VAL A 54 1.95 -7.19 13.12
CA VAL A 54 2.51 -7.57 14.43
C VAL A 54 2.56 -6.40 15.42
N SER A 55 2.49 -5.17 14.94
CA SER A 55 2.43 -3.95 15.73
C SER A 55 0.99 -3.60 16.15
N GLY A 56 -0.01 -4.41 15.76
CA GLY A 56 -1.42 -4.18 16.05
C GLY A 56 -2.09 -3.15 15.13
N GLU A 57 -1.38 -2.67 14.11
CA GLU A 57 -1.90 -1.72 13.13
C GLU A 57 -2.56 -2.45 11.96
N TRP A 58 -3.47 -1.77 11.27
CA TRP A 58 -4.16 -2.31 10.09
C TRP A 58 -3.48 -1.79 8.82
N GLU A 59 -2.81 -2.70 8.10
CA GLU A 59 -2.06 -2.41 6.88
C GLU A 59 -2.89 -2.78 5.65
N LYS A 60 -2.93 -1.90 4.65
CA LYS A 60 -3.64 -2.15 3.39
C LYS A 60 -2.87 -3.15 2.54
N VAL A 61 -3.49 -4.28 2.20
CA VAL A 61 -2.83 -5.36 1.45
C VAL A 61 -3.41 -5.57 0.06
N ALA A 62 -4.70 -5.28 -0.15
CA ALA A 62 -5.34 -5.37 -1.45
C ALA A 62 -6.52 -4.40 -1.54
N LEU A 63 -6.78 -3.92 -2.75
CA LEU A 63 -7.95 -3.14 -3.09
C LEU A 63 -8.92 -4.02 -3.87
N VAL A 64 -10.13 -4.21 -3.35
CA VAL A 64 -11.18 -5.01 -3.98
C VAL A 64 -12.19 -4.06 -4.62
N MET A 65 -12.42 -4.23 -5.92
CA MET A 65 -13.32 -3.43 -6.73
C MET A 65 -13.83 -4.27 -7.91
N GLY A 66 -15.01 -3.92 -8.43
CA GLY A 66 -15.61 -4.56 -9.60
C GLY A 66 -16.20 -5.95 -9.37
N TYR A 67 -16.36 -6.37 -8.10
CA TYR A 67 -17.21 -7.52 -7.76
C TYR A 67 -18.69 -7.12 -7.89
N TYR A 68 -19.58 -8.12 -7.84
CA TYR A 68 -21.01 -7.84 -7.73
C TYR A 68 -21.32 -7.07 -6.43
N ASP A 69 -20.70 -7.51 -5.33
CA ASP A 69 -20.59 -6.78 -4.06
C ASP A 69 -19.14 -6.87 -3.56
N ASP A 70 -18.43 -5.74 -3.58
CA ASP A 70 -17.02 -5.66 -3.18
C ASP A 70 -16.81 -5.99 -1.70
N ARG A 71 -17.79 -5.70 -0.83
CA ARG A 71 -17.73 -6.06 0.58
C ARG A 71 -17.74 -7.57 0.74
N GLU A 72 -18.71 -8.23 0.12
CA GLU A 72 -18.87 -9.68 0.20
C GLU A 72 -17.63 -10.40 -0.37
N GLY A 73 -17.17 -9.99 -1.55
CA GLY A 73 -15.96 -10.55 -2.16
C GLY A 73 -14.71 -10.34 -1.32
N CYS A 74 -14.55 -9.17 -0.69
CA CYS A 74 -13.46 -8.94 0.25
C CYS A 74 -13.55 -9.83 1.48
N GLU A 75 -14.75 -10.03 2.04
CA GLU A 75 -14.94 -10.88 3.21
C GLU A 75 -14.66 -12.36 2.91
N ASP A 76 -14.98 -12.85 1.71
CA ASP A 76 -14.59 -14.19 1.24
C ASP A 76 -13.06 -14.37 1.21
N ILE A 77 -12.36 -13.38 0.65
CA ILE A 77 -10.89 -13.37 0.62
C ILE A 77 -10.34 -13.34 2.04
N ALA A 78 -10.85 -12.44 2.89
CA ALA A 78 -10.44 -12.32 4.28
C ALA A 78 -10.59 -13.66 5.00
N ARG A 79 -11.79 -14.28 4.97
CA ARG A 79 -12.06 -15.58 5.60
C ARG A 79 -11.08 -16.66 5.14
N THR A 80 -10.79 -16.73 3.84
CA THR A 80 -9.87 -17.72 3.28
C THR A 80 -8.46 -17.52 3.83
N LEU A 81 -7.96 -16.28 3.84
CA LEU A 81 -6.62 -15.96 4.38
C LEU A 81 -6.54 -16.16 5.90
N GLU A 82 -7.61 -15.87 6.64
CA GLU A 82 -7.68 -16.15 8.08
C GLU A 82 -7.59 -17.65 8.36
N GLN A 83 -8.27 -18.48 7.57
CA GLN A 83 -8.24 -19.94 7.70
C GLN A 83 -6.87 -20.52 7.33
N GLU A 84 -6.23 -20.01 6.29
CA GLU A 84 -4.95 -20.52 5.79
C GLU A 84 -3.76 -20.10 6.66
N PHE A 85 -3.74 -18.84 7.11
CA PHE A 85 -2.58 -18.26 7.78
C PHE A 85 -2.78 -17.94 9.27
N GLY A 86 -4.01 -18.03 9.79
CA GLY A 86 -4.32 -17.71 11.19
C GLY A 86 -4.07 -16.24 11.56
N ARG A 87 -3.99 -15.35 10.58
CA ARG A 87 -3.82 -13.90 10.77
C ARG A 87 -5.19 -13.23 10.73
N LYS A 88 -5.33 -12.04 11.32
CA LYS A 88 -6.60 -11.29 11.31
C LYS A 88 -6.67 -10.37 10.11
N TYR A 89 -7.75 -10.48 9.35
CA TYR A 89 -8.05 -9.60 8.22
C TYR A 89 -9.35 -8.86 8.46
N ARG A 90 -9.50 -7.69 7.83
CA ARG A 90 -10.77 -6.97 7.81
C ARG A 90 -10.96 -6.27 6.47
N CYS A 91 -12.21 -5.96 6.15
CA CYS A 91 -12.55 -5.14 5.01
C CYS A 91 -12.92 -3.74 5.51
N ALA A 92 -12.36 -2.70 4.91
CA ALA A 92 -12.66 -1.30 5.25
C ALA A 92 -13.08 -0.54 3.98
N PRO A 93 -14.12 0.32 4.03
CA PRO A 93 -14.46 1.15 2.87
C PRO A 93 -13.26 1.97 2.40
N VAL A 94 -13.15 2.18 1.09
CA VAL A 94 -12.24 3.20 0.56
C VAL A 94 -12.78 4.58 0.96
N GLY A 95 -12.15 5.18 1.96
CA GLY A 95 -12.51 6.48 2.53
C GLY A 95 -12.15 7.67 1.68
#